data_AF-A0A397GVU3-F1
#
_entry.id   AF-A0A397GVU3-F1
#
_cell.length_a   1.000
_cell.length_b   1.000
_cell.length_c   1.000
_cell.angle_alpha   90.00
_cell.angle_beta   90.00
_cell.angle_gamma   90.00
#
_symmetry.space_group_name_H-M   'P 1'
#
loop_
_entity.id
_entity.type
_entity.pdbx_description
1 polymer ?
#
loop_
_entity_poly.entity_id
_entity_poly.type
_entity_poly.pdbx_seq_one_letter_code
_entity_poly.pdbx_strand_id
1 'polypeptide(L)'
;MLASYSCDYLHNSGKVCGKACTRPEGYRHHYQAKKRYPCTDCGKPTGSASRRCNLHKRGYYMIQYVNRLREKAMQNEYPRG
;
A
#
# COMPACT_ATOMS: atom_id res chain seq x y z
N MET A 1 -10.37 20.22 26.19
CA MET A 1 -11.03 19.73 24.97
C MET A 1 -11.38 18.27 25.18
N LEU A 2 -12.66 17.91 25.07
CA LEU A 2 -13.06 16.50 25.06
C LEU A 2 -12.60 15.87 23.74
N ALA A 3 -11.92 14.74 23.81
CA ALA A 3 -11.50 14.01 22.62
C ALA A 3 -12.71 13.26 22.05
N SER A 4 -13.29 13.78 20.97
CA SER A 4 -14.50 13.26 20.34
C SER A 4 -14.23 12.15 19.33
N TYR A 5 -12.96 11.91 18.97
CA TYR A 5 -12.56 10.99 17.91
C TYR A 5 -11.52 9.97 18.40
N SER A 6 -11.49 8.81 17.76
CA SER A 6 -10.41 7.81 17.90
C SER A 6 -9.49 7.84 16.69
N CYS A 7 -8.20 7.63 16.90
CA CYS A 7 -7.23 7.53 15.82
C CYS A 7 -7.29 6.16 15.14
N ASP A 8 -7.81 6.12 13.91
CA ASP A 8 -8.02 4.88 13.14
C ASP A 8 -6.77 4.41 12.36
N TYR A 9 -5.60 4.98 12.66
CA TYR A 9 -4.36 4.61 11.98
C TYR A 9 -3.99 3.13 12.20
N LEU A 10 -3.80 2.40 11.11
CA LEU A 10 -3.44 0.99 11.10
C LEU A 10 -1.91 0.82 11.07
N HIS A 11 -1.34 0.20 12.11
CA HIS A 11 0.08 -0.12 12.17
C HIS A 11 0.45 -1.33 11.30
N ASN A 12 1.72 -1.46 10.93
CA ASN A 12 2.23 -2.64 10.21
C ASN A 12 2.04 -3.96 10.98
N SER A 13 1.87 -3.88 12.30
CA SER A 13 1.54 -5.02 13.16
C SER A 13 0.09 -5.49 13.03
N GLY A 14 -0.78 -4.76 12.31
CA GLY A 14 -2.21 -5.03 12.23
C GLY A 14 -3.03 -4.39 13.35
N LYS A 15 -2.39 -3.76 14.33
CA LYS A 15 -3.09 -3.06 15.41
C LYS A 15 -3.54 -1.66 14.95
N VAL A 16 -4.76 -1.28 15.33
CA VAL A 16 -5.26 0.09 15.19
C VAL A 16 -4.72 0.93 16.36
N CYS A 17 -4.38 2.20 16.10
CA CYS A 17 -3.82 3.09 17.11
C CYS A 17 -4.81 3.35 18.27
N GLY A 18 -6.06 3.69 17.97
CA GLY A 18 -7.16 3.83 18.94
C GLY A 18 -7.02 5.01 19.92
N LYS A 19 -5.96 5.81 19.84
CA LYS A 19 -5.77 6.96 20.74
C LYS A 19 -6.86 8.02 20.53
N ALA A 20 -7.39 8.53 21.63
CA ALA A 20 -8.35 9.62 21.59
C ALA A 20 -7.72 10.90 21.01
N CYS A 21 -8.43 11.58 20.12
CA CYS A 21 -8.01 12.81 19.47
C CYS A 21 -9.17 13.80 19.31
N THR A 22 -8.82 15.07 19.15
CA THR A 22 -9.78 16.16 18.94
C THR A 22 -10.12 16.40 17.48
N ARG A 23 -9.45 15.68 16.57
CA ARG A 23 -9.58 15.81 15.11
C ARG A 23 -10.11 14.52 14.49
N PRO A 24 -10.98 14.60 13.48
CA PRO A 24 -11.47 13.42 12.76
C PRO A 24 -10.39 12.74 11.91
N GLU A 25 -9.34 13.46 11.48
CA GLU A 25 -8.26 12.88 10.68
C GLU A 25 -7.23 12.06 11.50
N GLY A 26 -7.38 12.07 12.83
CA GLY A 26 -6.50 11.38 13.77
C GLY A 26 -5.53 12.31 14.52
N TYR A 27 -4.72 11.71 15.39
CA TYR A 27 -3.77 12.43 16.23
C TYR A 27 -2.58 13.00 15.43
N ARG A 28 -1.87 14.01 15.97
CA ARG A 28 -0.83 14.81 15.31
C ARG A 28 0.25 14.00 14.55
N HIS A 29 0.61 12.81 15.02
CA HIS A 29 1.59 11.96 14.34
C HIS A 29 1.02 11.12 13.20
N HIS A 30 -0.29 10.91 13.18
CA HIS A 30 -0.96 10.02 12.24
C HIS A 30 -1.77 10.76 11.17
N TYR A 31 -2.18 12.00 11.40
CA TYR A 31 -2.97 12.74 10.41
C TYR A 31 -2.21 13.00 9.09
N GLN A 32 -0.87 13.08 9.13
CA GLN A 32 0.00 13.17 7.94
C GLN A 32 0.55 11.81 7.48
N ALA A 33 0.30 10.74 8.25
CA ALA A 33 0.84 9.44 7.93
C ALA A 33 0.12 8.87 6.69
N LYS A 34 0.88 8.28 5.77
CA LYS A 34 0.29 7.55 4.64
C LYS A 34 -0.64 6.46 5.16
N LYS A 35 -1.89 6.49 4.70
CA LYS A 35 -2.88 5.43 4.97
C LYS A 35 -2.29 4.08 4.55
N ARG A 36 -2.51 3.08 5.39
CA ARG A 36 -2.08 1.71 5.15
C ARG A 36 -3.28 0.93 4.62
N TYR A 37 -3.03 0.10 3.62
CA TYR A 37 -4.02 -0.80 3.04
C TYR A 37 -3.56 -2.25 3.20
N PRO A 38 -4.48 -3.22 3.32
CA PRO A 38 -4.10 -4.62 3.40
C PRO A 38 -3.39 -5.06 2.10
N CYS A 39 -2.36 -5.88 2.26
CA CYS A 39 -1.63 -6.52 1.16
C CYS A 39 -2.58 -7.43 0.38
N THR A 40 -2.60 -7.31 -0.94
CA THR A 40 -3.51 -8.10 -1.78
C THR A 40 -3.25 -9.61 -1.71
N ASP A 41 -2.02 -10.08 -1.43
CA ASP A 41 -1.74 -11.53 -1.32
C ASP A 41 -1.99 -12.10 0.08
N CYS A 42 -1.81 -11.32 1.14
CA CYS A 42 -1.69 -11.86 2.50
C CYS A 42 -2.35 -11.02 3.59
N GLY A 43 -3.07 -9.96 3.23
CA GLY A 43 -3.79 -9.10 4.16
C GLY A 43 -2.91 -8.18 5.02
N LYS A 44 -1.60 -8.41 5.13
CA LYS A 44 -0.70 -7.59 5.97
C LYS A 44 -0.77 -6.11 5.60
N PRO A 45 -0.98 -5.18 6.55
CA PRO A 45 -1.02 -3.76 6.26
C PRO A 45 0.27 -3.30 5.58
N THR A 46 0.14 -2.59 4.47
CA THR A 46 1.26 -2.03 3.70
C THR A 46 1.00 -0.58 3.38
N GLY A 47 2.07 0.22 3.35
CA GLY A 47 2.03 1.59 2.81
C GLY A 47 2.60 1.67 1.40
N SER A 48 2.86 0.52 0.78
CA SER A 48 3.24 0.47 -0.63
C SER A 48 2.07 0.90 -1.50
N ALA A 49 2.34 1.75 -2.48
CA ALA A 49 1.36 2.13 -3.51
C ALA A 49 0.88 0.90 -4.30
N SER A 50 1.72 -0.12 -4.48
CA SER A 50 1.34 -1.37 -5.14
C SER A 50 0.38 -2.25 -4.32
N ARG A 51 0.04 -1.85 -3.09
CA ARG A 51 -0.73 -2.67 -2.13
C ARG A 51 -0.13 -4.07 -1.92
N ARG A 52 1.18 -4.22 -2.09
CA ARG A 52 1.93 -5.44 -1.76
C ARG A 52 2.86 -5.17 -0.57
N CYS A 53 3.00 -6.14 0.32
CA CYS A 53 3.97 -6.05 1.42
C CYS A 53 5.39 -6.38 0.92
N ASN A 54 6.41 -6.16 1.75
CA ASN A 54 7.82 -6.36 1.33
C ASN A 54 8.13 -7.78 0.85
N LEU A 55 7.41 -8.79 1.35
CA LEU A 55 7.56 -10.18 0.90
C LEU A 55 7.07 -10.37 -0.54
N HIS A 56 5.92 -9.79 -0.88
CA HIS A 56 5.28 -9.98 -2.17
C HIS A 56 5.65 -8.91 -3.21
N LYS A 57 6.23 -7.77 -2.80
CA LYS A 57 6.58 -6.68 -3.73
C LYS A 57 7.61 -7.12 -4.77
N ARG A 58 8.58 -7.95 -4.38
CA ARG A 58 9.68 -8.37 -5.27
C ARG A 58 9.15 -9.23 -6.41
N GLY A 59 8.37 -10.26 -6.09
CA GLY A 59 7.73 -11.12 -7.10
C GLY A 59 6.82 -10.34 -8.04
N TYR A 60 6.00 -9.43 -7.49
CA TYR A 60 5.14 -8.56 -8.27
C TYR A 60 5.91 -7.75 -9.33
N TYR A 61 6.97 -7.04 -8.93
CA TYR A 61 7.75 -6.23 -9.88
C TYR A 61 8.56 -7.07 -10.87
N MET A 62 9.03 -8.25 -10.47
CA MET A 62 9.73 -9.17 -11.36
C MET A 62 8.80 -9.65 -12.48
N ILE A 63 7.58 -10.10 -12.13
CA ILE A 63 6.58 -10.54 -13.12
C ILE A 63 6.25 -9.39 -14.08
N GLN A 64 6.02 -8.18 -13.54
CA GLN A 64 5.75 -7.00 -14.37
C GLN A 64 6.93 -6.61 -15.28
N TYR A 65 8.16 -6.88 -14.88
CA TYR A 65 9.34 -6.65 -15.71
C TYR A 65 9.41 -7.67 -16.85
N VAL A 66 9.26 -8.96 -16.55
CA VAL A 66 9.27 -10.04 -17.55
C VAL A 66 8.15 -9.86 -18.57
N ASN A 67 6.94 -9.52 -18.13
CA ASN A 67 5.81 -9.26 -19.04
C ASN A 67 6.11 -8.12 -20.01
N ARG A 68 6.70 -7.02 -19.51
CA ARG A 68 7.13 -5.90 -20.37
C ARG A 68 8.19 -6.29 -21.39
N LEU A 69 9.13 -7.19 -21.04
CA LEU A 69 10.10 -7.70 -22.00
C LEU A 69 9.44 -8.56 -23.08
N ARG A 70 8.49 -9.42 -22.71
CA ARG A 70 7.72 -10.24 -23.65
C ARG A 70 6.89 -9.39 -24.61
N GLU A 71 6.19 -8.37 -24.09
CA GLU A 71 5.41 -7.43 -24.90
C GLU A 71 6.29 -6.69 -25.91
N LYS A 72 7.48 -6.25 -25.50
CA LYS A 72 8.45 -5.61 -26.40
C LYS A 72 8.97 -6.56 -27.47
N ALA A 73 9.27 -7.82 -27.11
CA ALA A 73 9.69 -8.82 -28.07
C ALA A 73 8.61 -9.08 -29.13
N MET A 74 7.34 -9.22 -28.71
CA MET A 74 6.20 -9.38 -29.63
C MET A 74 6.01 -8.18 -30.56
N GLN A 75 6.18 -6.96 -30.05
CA GLN A 75 6.11 -5.74 -30.88
C GLN A 75 7.25 -5.65 -31.90
N ASN A 76 8.42 -6.19 -31.59
CA ASN A 76 9.56 -6.22 -32.51
C ASN A 76 9.43 -7.35 -33.55
N GLU A 77 8.82 -8.49 -33.20
CA GLU A 77 8.57 -9.60 -34.14
C GLU A 77 7.41 -9.29 -35.11
N TYR A 78 6.42 -8.52 -34.65
CA TYR A 78 5.32 -8.03 -35.49
C TYR A 78 5.24 -6.49 -35.39
N PRO A 79 6.14 -5.76 -36.06
CA PRO A 79 6.07 -4.31 -36.09
C PRO A 79 4.70 -3.91 -36.65
N ARG A 80 3.92 -3.17 -35.86
CA ARG A 80 2.71 -2.53 -36.36
C ARG A 80 3.14 -1.45 -37.35
N GLY A 81 3.09 -1.78 -38.64
CA GLY A 81 3.02 -0.89 -39.81
C GLY A 81 3.96 0.29 -39.79
#